data_AF-A0A838GAY7-F1
#
_entry.id   AF-A0A838GAY7-F1
#
_cell.length_a   1.000
_cell.length_b   1.000
_cell.length_c   1.000
_cell.angle_alpha   90.00
_cell.angle_beta   90.00
_cell.angle_gamma   90.00
#
_symmetry.space_group_name_H-M   'P 1'
#
loop_
_entity.id
_entity.type
_entity.pdbx_description
1 polymer ?
#
loop_
_entity_poly.entity_id
_entity_poly.type
_entity_poly.pdbx_seq_one_letter_code
_entity_poly.pdbx_strand_id
1 'polypeptide(L)'
;GWEAVTECAISALAARGGPLAAILWGRDAQNLKPLLGDVPWVESVHPSPLSASRGFFGSRPFSRVDRLLEEQGGKAVDWTLP
;
A
#
# COMPACT_ATOMS: atom_id res chain seq x y z
N GLY A 1 14.23 -15.93 2.69
CA GLY A 1 15.42 -15.25 2.13
C GLY A 1 15.12 -14.10 1.19
N TRP A 2 13.87 -13.89 0.76
CA TRP A 2 13.48 -12.76 -0.11
C TRP A 2 13.11 -11.50 0.67
N GLU A 3 12.88 -11.65 1.98
CA GLU A 3 12.44 -10.59 2.89
C GLU A 3 13.43 -9.43 2.85
N ALA A 4 14.73 -9.69 3.00
CA ALA A 4 15.78 -8.67 2.93
C ALA A 4 15.77 -7.87 1.61
N VAL A 5 15.40 -8.50 0.49
CA VAL A 5 15.30 -7.82 -0.81
C VAL A 5 14.09 -6.88 -0.82
N THR A 6 12.94 -7.36 -0.35
CA THR A 6 11.73 -6.53 -0.27
C THR A 6 11.85 -5.39 0.74
N GLU A 7 12.51 -5.63 1.89
CA GLU A 7 12.76 -4.61 2.89
C GLU A 7 13.65 -3.50 2.33
N CYS A 8 14.74 -3.87 1.65
CA CYS A 8 15.61 -2.91 0.97
C CYS A 8 14.85 -2.05 -0.04
N ALA A 9 14.01 -2.68 -0.88
CA ALA A 9 13.20 -1.96 -1.86
C ALA A 9 12.22 -0.96 -1.20
N ILE A 10 11.55 -1.37 -0.12
CA ILE A 10 10.59 -0.52 0.60
C ILE A 10 11.30 0.64 1.26
N SER A 11 12.41 0.39 1.97
CA SER A 11 13.19 1.45 2.62
C SER A 11 13.74 2.45 1.61
N ALA A 12 14.20 1.99 0.45
CA ALA A 12 14.66 2.87 -0.63
C ALA A 12 13.52 3.75 -1.18
N LEU A 13 12.32 3.21 -1.35
CA LEU A 13 11.15 3.97 -1.77
C LEU A 13 10.72 5.01 -0.72
N ALA A 14 10.68 4.62 0.56
CA ALA A 14 10.33 5.52 1.66
C ALA A 14 11.32 6.69 1.80
N ALA A 15 12.61 6.44 1.57
CA ALA A 15 13.66 7.45 1.64
C ALA A 15 13.73 8.39 0.41
N ARG A 16 13.10 8.02 -0.72
CA ARG A 16 13.18 8.79 -1.97
C ARG A 16 12.59 10.19 -1.86
N GLY A 17 11.58 10.35 -1.02
CA GLY A 17 10.75 11.56 -0.98
C GLY A 17 9.81 11.70 -2.19
N GLY A 18 8.97 12.73 -2.14
CA GLY A 18 7.87 12.96 -3.09
C GLY A 18 6.65 12.09 -2.82
N PRO A 19 5.58 12.24 -3.62
CA PRO A 19 4.33 11.52 -3.41
C PRO A 19 4.51 10.00 -3.43
N LEU A 20 4.11 9.35 -2.35
CA LEU A 20 4.13 7.89 -2.21
C LEU A 20 3.01 7.45 -1.27
N ALA A 21 2.35 6.34 -1.60
CA ALA A 21 1.37 5.72 -0.72
C ALA A 21 1.44 4.20 -0.89
N ALA A 22 1.24 3.46 0.21
CA ALA A 22 1.32 2.01 0.20
C ALA A 22 -0.06 1.35 0.33
N ILE A 23 -0.25 0.21 -0.34
CA ILE A 23 -1.40 -0.68 -0.12
C ILE A 23 -0.88 -1.96 0.55
N LEU A 24 -1.34 -2.23 1.77
CA LEU A 24 -0.89 -3.37 2.57
C LEU A 24 -2.04 -4.37 2.77
N TRP A 25 -2.02 -5.44 1.99
CA TRP A 25 -3.04 -6.50 2.04
C TRP A 25 -2.57 -7.72 2.82
N GLY A 26 -3.24 -8.01 3.93
CA GLY A 26 -2.91 -9.16 4.79
C GLY A 26 -1.79 -8.88 5.79
N ARG A 27 -1.55 -9.87 6.67
CA ARG A 27 -0.71 -9.67 7.85
C ARG A 27 0.75 -9.44 7.50
N ASP A 28 1.28 -10.20 6.56
CA ASP A 28 2.69 -10.12 6.17
C ASP A 28 3.03 -8.74 5.59
N ALA A 29 2.16 -8.21 4.72
CA ALA A 29 2.30 -6.85 4.19
C ALA A 29 2.18 -5.78 5.30
N GLN A 30 1.23 -5.95 6.23
CA GLN A 30 1.07 -5.03 7.36
C GLN A 30 2.27 -5.04 8.32
N ASN A 31 3.03 -6.12 8.39
CA ASN A 31 4.25 -6.17 9.21
C ASN A 31 5.37 -5.28 8.63
N LEU A 32 5.28 -4.85 7.37
CA LEU A 32 6.26 -3.95 6.72
C LEU A 32 6.03 -2.47 7.05
N LYS A 33 4.94 -2.12 7.77
CA LYS A 33 4.63 -0.74 8.19
C LYS A 33 5.80 0.02 8.83
N PRO A 34 6.62 -0.57 9.72
CA PRO A 34 7.75 0.14 10.32
C PRO A 34 8.76 0.66 9.30
N LEU A 35 8.83 0.07 8.10
CA LEU A 35 9.77 0.47 7.04
C LEU A 35 9.26 1.64 6.20
N LEU A 36 7.97 2.00 6.33
CA LEU A 36 7.35 3.07 5.56
C LEU A 36 7.66 4.47 6.10
N GLY A 37 8.09 4.59 7.37
CA GLY A 37 8.30 5.89 8.00
C GLY A 37 7.03 6.74 7.97
N ASP A 38 7.10 7.92 7.37
CA ASP A 38 5.99 8.87 7.24
C ASP A 38 5.12 8.64 5.99
N VAL A 39 5.46 7.65 5.15
CA VAL A 39 4.68 7.32 3.95
C VAL A 39 3.29 6.83 4.37
N PRO A 40 2.19 7.45 3.93
CA PRO A 40 0.86 7.02 4.31
C PRO A 40 0.48 5.69 3.64
N TRP A 41 -0.36 4.90 4.30
CA TRP A 41 -0.80 3.59 3.79
C TRP A 41 -2.30 3.35 3.94
N VAL A 42 -2.80 2.43 3.11
CA VAL A 42 -4.11 1.82 3.22
C VAL A 42 -3.94 0.34 3.50
N GLU A 43 -4.54 -0.14 4.60
CA GLU A 43 -4.52 -1.56 4.95
C GLU A 43 -5.90 -2.21 4.83
N SER A 44 -5.92 -3.48 4.43
CA SER A 44 -7.08 -4.36 4.53
C SER A 44 -6.64 -5.83 4.61
N VAL A 45 -7.60 -6.73 4.83
CA VAL A 45 -7.33 -8.18 4.76
C VAL A 45 -6.93 -8.59 3.35
N HIS A 46 -6.22 -9.71 3.21
CA HIS A 46 -5.76 -10.19 1.91
C HIS A 46 -6.95 -10.50 0.97
N PRO A 47 -6.85 -10.20 -0.35
CA PRO A 47 -7.91 -10.46 -1.34
C PRO A 47 -8.20 -11.94 -1.59
N SER A 48 -7.42 -12.85 -1.01
CA SER A 48 -7.65 -14.30 -1.13
C SER A 48 -9.09 -14.65 -0.72
N PRO A 49 -9.79 -15.55 -1.44
CA PRO A 49 -11.14 -15.99 -1.10
C PRO A 49 -11.30 -16.44 0.36
N LEU A 50 -10.24 -16.96 0.98
CA LEU A 50 -10.22 -17.42 2.37
C LEU A 50 -10.40 -16.28 3.40
N SER A 51 -10.11 -15.04 3.03
CA SER A 51 -10.13 -13.87 3.91
C SER A 51 -10.90 -12.67 3.38
N ALA A 52 -11.20 -12.60 2.08
CA ALA A 52 -11.72 -11.39 1.43
C ALA A 52 -13.05 -10.90 2.03
N SER A 53 -13.94 -11.82 2.42
CA SER A 53 -15.22 -11.49 3.06
C SER A 53 -15.09 -10.81 4.42
N ARG A 54 -13.92 -10.91 5.06
CA ARG A 54 -13.65 -10.33 6.39
C ARG A 54 -13.27 -8.86 6.36
N GLY A 55 -13.29 -8.20 5.19
CA GLY A 55 -13.05 -6.77 5.07
C GLY A 55 -12.22 -6.31 3.87
N PHE A 56 -11.97 -7.16 2.87
CA PHE A 56 -11.36 -6.72 1.61
C PHE A 56 -12.43 -6.02 0.75
N PHE A 57 -13.59 -6.65 0.61
CA PHE A 57 -14.74 -6.02 -0.05
C PHE A 57 -15.21 -4.79 0.73
N GLY A 58 -15.41 -3.68 0.02
CA GLY A 58 -15.74 -2.39 0.64
C GLY A 58 -14.54 -1.59 1.16
N SER A 59 -13.32 -2.15 1.17
CA SER A 59 -12.13 -1.42 1.68
C SER A 59 -11.69 -0.23 0.82
N ARG A 60 -12.16 -0.17 -0.44
CA ARG A 60 -11.92 0.89 -1.44
C ARG A 60 -10.44 1.33 -1.50
N PRO A 61 -9.47 0.41 -1.67
CA PRO A 61 -8.06 0.72 -1.50
C PRO A 61 -7.54 1.69 -2.56
N PHE A 62 -8.00 1.55 -3.81
CA PHE A 62 -7.58 2.37 -4.95
C PHE A 62 -7.91 3.85 -4.76
N SER A 63 -9.20 4.19 -4.60
CA SER A 63 -9.63 5.58 -4.40
C SER A 63 -9.06 6.22 -3.13
N ARG A 64 -8.77 5.41 -2.11
CA ARG A 64 -8.11 5.91 -0.88
C ARG A 64 -6.65 6.23 -1.11
N VAL A 65 -5.92 5.41 -1.88
CA VAL A 65 -4.54 5.69 -2.25
C VAL A 65 -4.43 6.89 -3.18
N ASP A 66 -5.34 7.03 -4.14
CA ASP A 66 -5.37 8.20 -5.02
C ASP A 66 -5.48 9.48 -4.19
N ARG A 67 -6.39 9.51 -3.22
CA ARG A 67 -6.53 10.62 -2.28
C ARG A 67 -5.23 10.90 -1.50
N LEU A 68 -4.55 9.88 -0.99
CA LEU A 68 -3.29 10.05 -0.26
C LEU A 68 -2.19 10.62 -1.17
N LEU A 69 -2.15 10.25 -2.44
CA LEU A 69 -1.21 10.79 -3.41
C LEU A 69 -1.53 12.25 -3.73
N GLU A 70 -2.80 12.57 -3.95
CA GLU A 70 -3.27 13.94 -4.21
C GLU A 70 -3.01 14.89 -3.02
N GLU A 71 -3.22 14.43 -1.78
CA GLU A 71 -2.91 15.18 -0.55
C GLU A 71 -1.41 15.51 -0.43
N GLN A 72 -0.54 14.72 -1.08
CA GLN A 72 0.90 14.97 -1.19
C GLN A 72 1.29 15.81 -2.42
N GLY A 73 0.32 16.29 -3.20
CA GLY A 73 0.56 16.99 -4.47
C GLY A 73 0.93 16.09 -5.65
N GLY A 74 0.76 14.77 -5.50
CA GLY A 74 0.90 13.78 -6.55
C GLY A 74 -0.33 13.67 -7.45
N LYS A 75 -0.25 12.78 -8.43
CA LYS A 75 -1.37 12.45 -9.31
C LYS A 75 -1.99 11.12 -8.88
N ALA A 76 -3.32 11.02 -8.97
CA ALA A 76 -4.03 9.75 -8.89
C ALA A 76 -3.52 8.76 -9.95
N VAL A 77 -3.62 7.48 -9.64
CA VAL A 77 -3.23 6.40 -10.56
C VAL A 77 -4.42 6.05 -11.45
N ASP A 78 -4.17 5.84 -12.74
CA ASP A 78 -5.17 5.27 -13.63
C ASP A 78 -5.24 3.75 -13.41
N TRP A 79 -6.32 3.29 -12.80
CA TRP A 79 -6.55 1.88 -12.44
C TRP A 79 -7.35 1.12 -13.50
N THR A 80 -7.73 1.74 -14.62
CA THR A 80 -8.49 1.08 -15.66
C THR A 80 -7.66 -0.02 -16.34
N LEU A 81 -8.23 -1.22 -16.43
CA LEU A 81 -7.65 -2.36 -17.14
C LEU A 81 -8.43 -2.60 -18.45
N PRO A 82 -7.76 -3.01 -19.54
CA PRO A 82 -8.39 -3.33 -20.82
C PRO A 82 -9.28 -4.58 -20.77
#